data_AF-A0A4U5V1T4-F1
#
_entry.id   AF-A0A4U5V1T4-F1
#
_cell.length_a   1.000
_cell.length_b   1.000
_cell.length_c   1.000
_cell.angle_alpha   90.00
_cell.angle_beta   90.00
_cell.angle_gamma   90.00
#
_symmetry.space_group_name_H-M   'P 1'
#
loop_
_entity.id
_entity.type
_entity.pdbx_description
1 polymer ?
#
loop_
_entity_poly.entity_id
_entity_poly.type
_entity_poly.pdbx_seq_one_letter_code
_entity_poly.pdbx_strand_id
1 'polypeptide(L)'
;MGDESSLSRQIASVERSVVFLRQEHLTLLHGLHLEILSLQKRCSELQEEEEILEDSCRHMENHLSERECTLGELRKELTHKGALVGALRANLKEKERHFLEELKRRSHCSTILNTELQKQTEAAAYLSFQLHAARQKLHHQRMQQRQALLARANSQGAQCRQEPHLPLPVVKPKRKSARASSRVERARECVPIEKVMGPAEPTAMPDPALFLHPRRHRARSRHTVAQRQPPMGLEKENEEEGGGEGPVEPQGEAARLVSSAAAPPAAETKAD
;
A
#
# COMPACT_ATOMS: atom_id res chain seq x y z
N MET A 1 55.28 -56.80 -92.84
CA MET A 1 55.95 -56.69 -91.53
C MET A 1 55.75 -55.33 -90.83
N GLY A 2 55.31 -54.26 -91.51
CA GLY A 2 55.04 -52.97 -90.84
C GLY A 2 53.79 -52.94 -89.95
N ASP A 3 52.75 -53.69 -90.31
CA ASP A 3 51.43 -53.60 -89.65
C ASP A 3 51.42 -54.18 -88.22
N GLU A 4 52.15 -55.26 -87.95
CA GLU A 4 52.26 -55.84 -86.59
C GLU A 4 52.93 -54.90 -85.59
N SER A 5 53.92 -54.13 -86.05
CA SER A 5 54.64 -53.17 -85.21
C SER A 5 53.77 -51.96 -84.82
N SER A 6 52.83 -51.58 -85.69
CA SER A 6 51.83 -50.54 -85.44
C SER A 6 50.77 -51.01 -84.46
N LEU A 7 50.25 -52.23 -84.65
CA LEU A 7 49.23 -52.85 -83.80
C LEU A 7 49.75 -53.04 -82.36
N SER A 8 50.99 -53.49 -82.21
CA SER A 8 51.65 -53.62 -80.89
C SER A 8 51.81 -52.26 -80.18
N ARG A 9 52.13 -51.18 -80.91
CA ARG A 9 52.18 -49.83 -80.34
C ARG A 9 50.80 -49.33 -79.91
N GLN A 10 49.75 -49.62 -80.69
CA GLN A 10 48.37 -49.28 -80.34
C GLN A 10 47.93 -50.02 -79.07
N ILE A 11 48.19 -51.31 -78.96
CA ILE A 11 47.89 -52.11 -77.76
C ILE A 11 48.61 -51.51 -76.54
N ALA A 12 49.92 -51.26 -76.63
CA ALA A 12 50.69 -50.66 -75.55
C ALA A 12 50.23 -49.24 -75.16
N SER A 13 49.62 -48.50 -76.10
CA SER A 13 49.04 -47.18 -75.84
C SER A 13 47.70 -47.29 -75.11
N VAL A 14 46.85 -48.23 -75.54
CA VAL A 14 45.56 -48.51 -74.89
C VAL A 14 45.79 -49.01 -73.46
N GLU A 15 46.73 -49.92 -73.25
CA GLU A 15 47.08 -50.42 -71.91
C GLU A 15 47.50 -49.29 -70.96
N ARG A 16 48.35 -48.36 -71.42
CA ARG A 16 48.70 -47.16 -70.64
C ARG A 16 47.50 -46.28 -70.33
N SER A 17 46.61 -46.07 -71.31
CA SER A 17 45.38 -45.29 -71.08
C SER A 17 44.43 -45.96 -70.08
N VAL A 18 44.33 -47.29 -70.08
CA VAL A 18 43.52 -48.05 -69.13
C VAL A 18 44.08 -47.94 -67.71
N VAL A 19 45.40 -48.05 -67.55
CA VAL A 19 46.05 -47.86 -66.25
C VAL A 19 45.82 -46.43 -65.74
N PHE A 20 45.94 -45.43 -66.62
CA PHE A 20 45.65 -44.04 -66.28
C PHE A 20 44.19 -43.84 -65.83
N LEU A 21 43.21 -44.30 -66.61
CA LEU A 21 41.79 -44.23 -66.23
C LEU A 21 41.51 -44.95 -64.91
N ARG A 22 42.14 -46.10 -64.66
CA ARG A 22 42.01 -46.83 -63.39
C ARG A 22 42.56 -46.03 -62.21
N GLN A 23 43.70 -45.37 -62.41
CA GLN A 23 44.28 -44.49 -61.40
C GLN A 23 43.38 -43.29 -61.12
N GLU A 24 42.88 -42.61 -62.16
CA GLU A 24 41.96 -41.48 -62.04
C GLU A 24 40.66 -41.89 -61.33
N HIS A 25 40.08 -43.02 -61.71
CA HIS A 25 38.87 -43.55 -61.07
C HIS A 25 39.11 -43.86 -59.58
N LEU A 26 40.25 -44.44 -59.22
CA LEU A 26 40.60 -44.70 -57.83
C LEU A 26 40.78 -43.39 -57.03
N THR A 27 41.41 -42.37 -57.62
CA THR A 27 41.53 -41.05 -56.98
C THR A 27 40.18 -40.37 -56.78
N LEU A 28 39.28 -40.45 -57.77
CA LEU A 28 37.92 -39.90 -57.67
C LEU A 28 37.14 -40.62 -56.56
N LEU A 29 37.18 -41.95 -56.52
CA LEU A 29 36.46 -42.74 -55.54
C LEU A 29 36.96 -42.47 -54.12
N HIS A 30 38.28 -42.29 -53.95
CA HIS A 30 38.85 -41.86 -52.67
C HIS A 30 38.39 -40.45 -52.27
N GLY A 31 38.38 -39.49 -53.20
CA GLY A 31 37.91 -38.13 -52.95
C GLY A 31 36.44 -38.08 -52.53
N LEU A 32 35.57 -38.80 -53.25
CA LEU A 32 34.16 -38.93 -52.90
C LEU A 32 33.96 -39.59 -51.53
N HIS A 33 34.76 -40.59 -51.19
CA HIS A 33 34.68 -41.21 -49.86
C HIS A 33 34.99 -40.22 -48.75
N LEU A 34 36.01 -39.38 -48.90
CA LEU A 34 36.32 -38.32 -47.94
C LEU A 34 35.21 -37.27 -47.85
N GLU A 35 34.62 -36.90 -48.98
CA GLU A 35 33.48 -35.97 -49.02
C GLU A 35 32.26 -36.54 -48.29
N ILE A 36 31.93 -37.82 -48.50
CA ILE A 36 30.85 -38.51 -47.78
C ILE A 36 31.11 -38.49 -46.28
N LEU A 37 32.33 -38.81 -45.84
CA LEU A 37 32.68 -38.77 -44.41
C LEU A 37 32.57 -37.36 -43.83
N SER A 38 33.00 -36.33 -44.58
CA SER A 38 32.89 -34.94 -44.16
C SER A 38 31.43 -34.49 -44.04
N LEU A 39 30.58 -34.89 -45.00
CA LEU A 39 29.16 -34.58 -44.97
C LEU A 39 28.45 -35.31 -43.82
N GLN A 40 28.77 -36.59 -43.60
CA GLN A 40 28.25 -37.36 -42.47
C GLN A 40 28.56 -36.68 -41.14
N LYS A 41 29.82 -36.25 -40.94
CA LYS A 41 30.21 -35.51 -39.74
C LYS A 41 29.40 -34.22 -39.57
N ARG A 42 29.29 -33.42 -40.64
CA ARG A 42 28.52 -32.16 -40.60
C ARG A 42 27.04 -32.39 -40.33
N CYS A 43 26.46 -33.46 -40.88
CA CYS A 43 25.07 -33.83 -40.59
C CYS A 43 24.86 -34.20 -39.12
N SER A 44 25.79 -34.93 -38.51
CA SER A 44 25.73 -35.24 -37.07
C SER A 44 25.85 -33.97 -36.21
N GLU A 45 26.78 -33.07 -36.53
CA GLU A 45 26.94 -31.80 -35.82
C GLU A 45 25.68 -30.94 -35.90
N LEU A 46 25.09 -30.81 -37.09
CA LEU A 46 23.84 -30.05 -37.27
C LEU A 46 22.66 -30.67 -36.52
N GLN A 47 22.61 -32.01 -36.42
CA GLN A 47 21.55 -32.70 -35.68
C GLN A 47 21.67 -32.47 -34.17
N GLU A 48 22.89 -32.45 -33.63
CA GLU A 48 23.13 -32.08 -32.23
C GLU A 48 22.76 -30.61 -31.96
N GLU A 49 23.12 -29.70 -32.88
CA GLU A 49 22.73 -28.28 -32.78
C GLU A 49 21.22 -28.09 -32.82
N GLU A 50 20.51 -28.82 -33.69
CA GLU A 50 19.05 -28.81 -33.78
C GLU A 50 18.42 -29.28 -32.47
N GLU A 51 18.89 -30.39 -31.88
CA GLU A 51 18.39 -30.89 -30.59
C GLU A 51 18.57 -29.86 -29.46
N ILE A 52 19.73 -29.21 -29.38
CA ILE A 52 19.99 -28.16 -28.38
C ILE A 52 19.07 -26.96 -28.58
N LEU A 53 18.85 -26.55 -29.83
CA LEU A 53 17.94 -25.45 -30.15
C LEU A 53 16.50 -25.79 -29.79
N GLU A 54 16.06 -27.01 -30.08
CA GLU A 54 14.73 -27.49 -29.69
C GLU A 54 14.54 -27.47 -28.17
N ASP A 55 15.52 -27.97 -27.40
CA ASP A 55 15.48 -27.92 -25.94
C ASP A 55 15.41 -26.49 -25.41
N SER A 56 16.20 -25.58 -25.99
CA SER A 56 16.16 -24.16 -25.64
C SER A 56 14.79 -23.55 -25.95
N CYS A 57 14.19 -23.88 -27.10
CA CYS A 57 12.84 -23.44 -27.47
C CYS A 57 11.80 -23.96 -26.48
N ARG A 58 11.81 -25.27 -26.18
CA ARG A 58 10.92 -25.89 -25.19
C ARG A 58 11.04 -25.22 -23.81
N HIS A 59 12.26 -24.93 -23.37
CA HIS A 59 12.49 -24.24 -22.11
C HIS A 59 11.89 -22.83 -22.10
N MET A 60 12.11 -22.05 -23.15
CA MET A 60 11.55 -20.71 -23.28
C MET A 60 10.03 -20.72 -23.32
N GLU A 61 9.41 -21.66 -24.03
CA GLU A 61 7.96 -21.84 -24.09
C GLU A 61 7.37 -22.14 -22.71
N ASN A 62 7.99 -23.07 -21.97
CA ASN A 62 7.57 -23.39 -20.60
C ASN A 62 7.66 -22.15 -19.70
N HIS A 63 8.78 -21.41 -19.75
CA HIS A 63 8.93 -20.20 -18.97
C HIS A 63 7.89 -19.12 -19.35
N LEU A 64 7.57 -18.95 -20.64
CA LEU A 64 6.50 -18.04 -21.07
C LEU A 64 5.14 -18.48 -20.52
N SER A 65 4.82 -19.78 -20.57
CA SER A 65 3.56 -20.31 -20.04
C SER A 65 3.40 -20.08 -18.53
N GLU A 66 4.48 -20.24 -17.75
CA GLU A 66 4.51 -19.92 -16.32
C GLU A 66 4.25 -18.43 -16.07
N ARG A 67 4.88 -17.55 -16.86
CA ARG A 67 4.65 -16.11 -16.78
C ARG A 67 3.21 -15.74 -17.14
N GLU A 68 2.63 -16.37 -18.14
CA GLU A 68 1.24 -16.16 -18.51
C GLU A 68 0.27 -16.63 -17.42
N CYS A 69 0.55 -17.76 -16.78
CA CYS A 69 -0.23 -18.26 -15.64
C CYS A 69 -0.19 -17.29 -14.46
N THR A 70 1.01 -16.86 -14.05
CA THR A 70 1.18 -15.89 -12.95
C THR A 70 0.53 -14.53 -13.26
N LEU A 71 0.66 -14.02 -14.49
CA LEU A 71 -0.06 -12.82 -14.92
C LEU A 71 -1.58 -13.02 -14.89
N GLY A 72 -2.07 -14.20 -15.26
CA GLY A 72 -3.48 -14.56 -15.18
C GLY A 72 -4.00 -14.54 -13.73
N GLU A 73 -3.24 -15.06 -12.78
CA GLU A 73 -3.56 -15.04 -11.36
C GLU A 73 -3.58 -13.62 -10.79
N LEU A 74 -2.56 -12.81 -11.09
CA LEU A 74 -2.50 -11.41 -10.66
C LEU A 74 -3.66 -10.58 -11.22
N ARG A 75 -4.07 -10.83 -12.47
CA ARG A 75 -5.26 -10.19 -13.05
C ARG A 75 -6.53 -10.58 -12.28
N LYS A 76 -6.73 -11.86 -11.97
CA LYS A 76 -7.86 -12.33 -11.16
C LYS A 76 -7.87 -11.65 -9.78
N GLU A 77 -6.71 -11.61 -9.11
CA GLU A 77 -6.59 -10.96 -7.80
C GLU A 77 -6.91 -9.46 -7.87
N LEU A 78 -6.40 -8.76 -8.89
CA LEU A 78 -6.69 -7.34 -9.09
C LEU A 78 -8.18 -7.09 -9.32
N THR A 79 -8.85 -7.93 -10.12
CA THR A 79 -10.30 -7.82 -10.34
C THR A 79 -11.10 -8.05 -9.05
N HIS A 80 -10.71 -9.06 -8.26
CA HIS A 80 -11.35 -9.35 -6.98
C HIS A 80 -11.18 -8.20 -5.98
N LYS A 81 -9.94 -7.69 -5.83
CA LYS A 81 -9.66 -6.52 -4.99
C LYS A 81 -10.43 -5.28 -5.46
N GLY A 82 -10.53 -5.07 -6.77
CA GLY A 82 -11.34 -3.99 -7.36
C GLY A 82 -12.82 -4.10 -6.97
N ALA A 83 -13.40 -5.29 -7.04
CA ALA A 83 -14.78 -5.54 -6.61
C ALA A 83 -14.98 -5.28 -5.11
N LEU A 84 -14.05 -5.74 -4.26
CA LEU A 84 -14.10 -5.49 -2.82
C LEU A 84 -14.03 -3.99 -2.49
N VAL A 85 -13.12 -3.25 -3.11
CA VAL A 85 -13.03 -1.79 -2.96
C VAL A 85 -14.33 -1.12 -3.42
N GLY A 86 -14.92 -1.59 -4.51
CA GLY A 86 -16.23 -1.12 -4.99
C GLY A 86 -17.34 -1.32 -3.94
N ALA A 87 -17.42 -2.52 -3.36
CA ALA A 87 -18.39 -2.85 -2.32
C ALA A 87 -18.20 -1.99 -1.05
N LEU A 88 -16.97 -1.81 -0.59
CA LEU A 88 -16.66 -0.97 0.57
C LEU A 88 -17.03 0.50 0.31
N ARG A 89 -16.71 1.04 -0.87
CA ARG A 89 -17.12 2.40 -1.26
C ARG A 89 -18.65 2.56 -1.27
N ALA A 90 -19.37 1.57 -1.81
CA ALA A 90 -20.84 1.59 -1.80
C ALA A 90 -21.40 1.53 -0.38
N ASN A 91 -20.83 0.70 0.49
CA ASN A 91 -21.23 0.59 1.90
C ASN A 91 -21.03 1.90 2.65
N LEU A 92 -19.88 2.55 2.48
CA LEU A 92 -19.61 3.86 3.09
C LEU A 92 -20.63 4.92 2.64
N LYS A 93 -20.93 4.98 1.34
CA LYS A 93 -21.97 5.88 0.81
C LYS A 93 -23.36 5.55 1.37
N GLU A 94 -23.67 4.28 1.59
CA GLU A 94 -24.92 3.88 2.22
C GLU A 94 -24.99 4.31 3.68
N LYS A 95 -23.93 4.10 4.46
CA LYS A 95 -23.85 4.56 5.84
C LYS A 95 -23.96 6.07 5.93
N GLU A 96 -23.30 6.82 5.06
CA GLU A 96 -23.42 8.28 4.97
C GLU A 96 -24.88 8.71 4.75
N ARG A 97 -25.58 8.10 3.79
CA ARG A 97 -27.02 8.35 3.55
C ARG A 97 -27.84 8.09 4.82
N HIS A 98 -27.62 6.96 5.47
CA HIS A 98 -28.34 6.60 6.71
C HIS A 98 -28.07 7.61 7.84
N PHE A 99 -26.82 8.06 8.03
CA PHE A 99 -26.51 9.05 9.06
C PHE A 99 -27.18 10.41 8.79
N LEU A 100 -27.24 10.83 7.53
CA LEU A 100 -27.92 12.06 7.14
C LEU A 100 -29.43 11.98 7.36
N GLU A 101 -30.06 10.85 7.02
CA GLU A 101 -31.47 10.61 7.28
C GLU A 101 -31.78 10.63 8.79
N GLU A 102 -30.95 9.96 9.59
CA GLU A 102 -31.09 9.94 11.04
C GLU A 102 -30.89 11.34 11.65
N LEU A 103 -29.93 12.11 11.14
CA LEU A 103 -29.69 13.49 11.57
C LEU A 103 -30.91 14.38 11.25
N LYS A 104 -31.47 14.26 10.03
CA LYS A 104 -32.70 14.97 9.63
C LYS A 104 -33.87 14.59 10.54
N ARG A 105 -34.06 13.30 10.82
CA ARG A 105 -35.13 12.80 11.69
C ARG A 105 -35.02 13.41 13.10
N ARG A 106 -33.83 13.35 13.71
CA ARG A 106 -33.58 13.90 15.04
C ARG A 106 -33.73 15.42 15.09
N SER A 107 -33.26 16.12 14.07
CA SER A 107 -33.44 17.57 13.94
C SER A 107 -34.92 17.92 13.92
N HIS A 108 -35.73 17.22 13.12
CA HIS A 108 -37.18 17.43 13.08
C HIS A 108 -37.85 17.16 14.43
N CYS A 109 -37.51 16.05 15.10
CA CYS A 109 -38.02 15.78 16.45
C CYS A 109 -37.64 16.87 17.46
N SER A 110 -36.40 17.37 17.40
CA SER A 110 -35.94 18.48 18.25
C SER A 110 -36.73 19.75 17.98
N THR A 111 -37.03 20.07 16.72
CA THR A 111 -37.88 21.21 16.37
C THR A 111 -39.28 21.05 16.96
N ILE A 112 -39.92 19.89 16.83
CA ILE A 112 -41.25 19.63 17.40
C ILE A 112 -41.23 19.84 18.93
N LEU A 113 -40.27 19.23 19.63
CA LEU A 113 -40.16 19.35 21.08
C LEU A 113 -39.89 20.79 21.53
N ASN A 114 -39.04 21.54 20.81
CA ASN A 114 -38.80 22.96 21.09
C ASN A 114 -40.08 23.79 20.91
N THR A 115 -40.86 23.55 19.84
CA THR A 115 -42.14 24.25 19.66
C THR A 115 -43.13 23.92 20.77
N GLU A 116 -43.15 22.68 21.26
CA GLU A 116 -44.03 22.28 22.36
C GLU A 116 -43.60 22.90 23.69
N LEU A 117 -42.30 22.91 23.97
CA LEU A 117 -41.73 23.59 25.13
C LEU A 117 -42.03 25.10 25.10
N GLN A 118 -41.93 25.73 23.93
CA GLN A 118 -42.24 27.14 23.75
C GLN A 118 -43.71 27.44 24.06
N LYS A 119 -44.65 26.62 23.54
CA LYS A 119 -46.08 26.74 23.88
C LYS A 119 -46.33 26.61 25.39
N GLN A 120 -45.67 25.64 26.03
CA GLN A 120 -45.78 25.46 27.49
C GLN A 120 -45.22 26.68 28.25
N THR A 121 -44.12 27.26 27.78
CA THR A 121 -43.50 28.45 28.37
C THR A 121 -44.41 29.67 28.24
N GLU A 122 -45.02 29.89 27.07
CA GLU A 122 -46.00 30.95 26.83
C GLU A 122 -47.24 30.80 27.70
N ALA A 123 -47.79 29.58 27.81
CA ALA A 123 -48.92 29.30 28.69
C ALA A 123 -48.58 29.56 30.17
N ALA A 124 -47.39 29.14 30.62
CA ALA A 124 -46.93 29.38 31.98
C ALA A 124 -46.74 30.89 32.27
N ALA A 125 -46.20 31.65 31.30
CA ALA A 125 -46.06 33.10 31.40
C ALA A 125 -47.44 33.80 31.46
N TYR A 126 -48.40 33.35 30.65
CA TYR A 126 -49.77 33.88 30.64
C TYR A 126 -50.47 33.66 31.99
N LEU A 127 -50.40 32.44 32.54
CA LEU A 127 -50.97 32.14 33.86
C LEU A 127 -50.27 32.93 34.98
N SER A 128 -48.94 33.10 34.88
CA SER A 128 -48.18 33.92 35.83
C SER A 128 -48.65 35.38 35.77
N PHE A 129 -48.83 35.94 34.57
CA PHE A 129 -49.38 37.29 34.39
C PHE A 129 -50.79 37.41 34.99
N GLN A 130 -51.68 36.45 34.73
CA GLN A 130 -53.01 36.42 35.32
C GLN A 130 -52.98 36.37 36.86
N LEU A 131 -52.11 35.53 37.44
CA LEU A 131 -51.94 35.45 38.89
C LEU A 131 -51.41 36.75 39.48
N HIS A 132 -50.43 37.38 38.84
CA HIS A 132 -49.93 38.69 39.27
C HIS A 132 -51.01 39.77 39.16
N ALA A 133 -51.78 39.82 38.08
CA ALA A 133 -52.90 40.74 37.91
C ALA A 133 -53.99 40.52 38.98
N ALA A 134 -54.35 39.27 39.28
CA ALA A 134 -55.30 38.93 40.33
C ALA A 134 -54.78 39.32 41.72
N ARG A 135 -53.51 39.03 42.02
CA ARG A 135 -52.84 39.45 43.26
C ARG A 135 -52.82 40.96 43.41
N GLN A 136 -52.52 41.70 42.33
CA GLN A 136 -52.56 43.16 42.32
C GLN A 136 -53.97 43.66 42.62
N LYS A 137 -55.01 43.19 41.92
CA LYS A 137 -56.40 43.59 42.17
C LYS A 137 -56.82 43.35 43.62
N LEU A 138 -56.50 42.19 44.19
CA LEU A 138 -56.79 41.86 45.59
C LEU A 138 -56.00 42.73 46.57
N HIS A 139 -54.76 43.07 46.27
CA HIS A 139 -53.97 43.99 47.09
C HIS A 139 -54.57 45.41 47.09
N HIS A 140 -54.99 45.91 45.93
CA HIS A 140 -55.69 47.20 45.82
C HIS A 140 -57.00 47.20 46.63
N GLN A 141 -57.81 46.13 46.54
CA GLN A 141 -59.02 45.99 47.36
C GLN A 141 -58.71 46.01 48.87
N ARG A 142 -57.69 45.28 49.31
CA ARG A 142 -57.25 45.28 50.72
C ARG A 142 -56.78 46.67 51.19
N MET A 143 -56.07 47.41 50.35
CA MET A 143 -55.64 48.78 50.65
C MET A 143 -56.83 49.75 50.74
N GLN A 144 -57.80 49.63 49.83
CA GLN A 144 -59.04 50.41 49.88
C GLN A 144 -59.88 50.07 51.12
N GLN A 145 -59.99 48.79 51.50
CA GLN A 145 -60.67 48.38 52.73
C GLN A 145 -59.97 48.96 53.98
N ARG A 146 -58.63 48.92 54.02
CA ARG A 146 -57.86 49.56 55.10
C ARG A 146 -58.12 51.06 55.16
N GLN A 147 -58.10 51.77 54.03
CA GLN A 147 -58.41 53.20 54.00
C GLN A 147 -59.87 53.49 54.40
N ALA A 148 -60.84 52.67 53.99
CA ALA A 148 -62.24 52.80 54.40
C ALA A 148 -62.44 52.54 55.90
N LEU A 149 -61.74 51.55 56.48
CA LEU A 149 -61.74 51.30 57.92
C LEU A 149 -61.09 52.44 58.71
N LEU A 150 -59.99 53.01 58.22
CA LEU A 150 -59.36 54.20 58.81
C LEU A 150 -60.24 55.46 58.69
N ALA A 151 -60.92 55.64 57.55
CA ALA A 151 -61.89 56.73 57.36
C ALA A 151 -63.11 56.57 58.30
N ARG A 152 -63.59 55.33 58.51
CA ARG A 152 -64.66 55.03 59.48
C ARG A 152 -64.20 55.24 60.92
N ALA A 153 -62.95 54.91 61.25
CA ALA A 153 -62.34 55.18 62.55
C ALA A 153 -62.18 56.70 62.83
N ASN A 154 -61.98 57.52 61.80
CA ASN A 154 -61.93 58.99 61.94
C ASN A 154 -63.31 59.66 62.11
N SER A 155 -64.42 58.94 61.94
CA SER A 155 -65.79 59.45 62.11
C SER A 155 -66.45 59.07 63.45
N GLN A 156 -65.76 58.32 64.31
CA GLN A 156 -66.17 58.03 65.68
C GLN A 156 -65.04 58.43 66.62
N GLY A 157 -65.26 59.51 67.37
CA GLY A 157 -64.34 59.95 68.41
C GLY A 157 -64.02 58.82 69.39
N ALA A 158 -62.72 58.61 69.56
CA ALA A 158 -62.00 58.05 70.70
C ALA A 158 -62.81 57.22 71.71
N GLN A 159 -62.55 55.90 71.79
CA GLN A 159 -62.22 55.27 73.07
C GLN A 159 -61.18 54.14 72.89
N CYS A 160 -60.05 54.36 73.56
CA CYS A 160 -59.20 53.42 74.29
C CYS A 160 -59.15 51.94 73.86
N ARG A 161 -57.89 51.46 73.71
CA ARG A 161 -57.30 50.38 74.54
C ARG A 161 -56.87 49.12 73.78
N GLN A 162 -55.56 48.90 73.86
CA GLN A 162 -54.82 47.64 73.96
C GLN A 162 -54.73 46.72 72.74
N GLU A 163 -53.49 46.64 72.25
CA GLU A 163 -52.80 45.41 71.82
C GLU A 163 -53.41 44.14 72.46
N PRO A 164 -53.58 43.08 71.66
CA PRO A 164 -52.75 41.91 71.93
C PRO A 164 -52.06 41.38 70.67
N HIS A 165 -50.73 41.31 70.80
CA HIS A 165 -49.86 40.42 70.05
C HIS A 165 -50.47 39.02 69.84
N LEU A 166 -50.65 38.63 68.59
CA LEU A 166 -50.79 37.23 68.19
C LEU A 166 -49.54 36.84 67.39
N PRO A 167 -48.60 36.06 67.97
CA PRO A 167 -47.46 35.58 67.22
C PRO A 167 -47.89 34.48 66.25
N LEU A 168 -47.68 34.72 64.95
CA LEU A 168 -47.64 33.66 63.95
C LEU A 168 -46.54 32.66 64.33
N PRO A 169 -46.82 31.34 64.38
CA PRO A 169 -45.77 30.35 64.52
C PRO A 169 -45.00 30.27 63.20
N VAL A 170 -43.82 30.90 63.18
CA VAL A 170 -42.78 30.65 62.19
C VAL A 170 -42.28 29.22 62.44
N VAL A 171 -42.89 28.26 61.76
CA VAL A 171 -42.38 26.88 61.73
C VAL A 171 -41.19 26.86 60.77
N LYS A 172 -40.00 26.97 61.36
CA LYS A 172 -38.72 26.73 60.69
C LYS A 172 -38.74 25.31 60.09
N PRO A 173 -38.47 25.13 58.78
CA PRO A 173 -38.22 23.79 58.28
C PRO A 173 -36.85 23.31 58.78
N LYS A 174 -36.91 22.29 59.63
CA LYS A 174 -35.78 21.52 60.16
C LYS A 174 -35.01 20.89 59.00
N ARG A 175 -33.87 21.48 58.59
CA ARG A 175 -32.91 20.84 57.68
C ARG A 175 -32.37 19.57 58.34
N LYS A 176 -32.95 18.43 57.96
CA LYS A 176 -32.33 17.11 58.13
C LYS A 176 -31.56 16.82 56.84
N SER A 177 -30.30 17.24 56.78
CA SER A 177 -29.40 16.84 55.70
C SER A 177 -28.72 15.53 56.11
N ALA A 178 -29.41 14.42 55.88
CA ALA A 178 -28.81 13.10 55.94
C ALA A 178 -28.02 12.83 54.65
N ARG A 179 -26.77 12.41 54.86
CA ARG A 179 -25.76 11.87 53.95
C ARG A 179 -26.30 11.06 52.76
N ALA A 180 -25.63 11.24 51.61
CA ALA A 180 -25.50 10.41 50.39
C ALA A 180 -25.77 11.30 49.16
N SER A 181 -25.10 11.26 48.02
CA SER A 181 -23.99 10.48 47.47
C SER A 181 -23.67 11.17 46.13
N SER A 182 -22.40 11.24 45.72
CA SER A 182 -21.92 11.29 44.33
C SER A 182 -22.99 11.57 43.23
N ARG A 183 -23.16 12.82 42.81
CA ARG A 183 -23.89 13.12 41.57
C ARG A 183 -23.35 14.37 40.88
N VAL A 184 -22.09 14.28 40.46
CA VAL A 184 -21.51 15.14 39.42
C VAL A 184 -20.99 14.20 38.32
N GLU A 185 -21.87 13.39 37.74
CA GLU A 185 -21.58 12.60 36.53
C GLU A 185 -22.85 11.92 36.01
N ARG A 186 -23.86 12.71 35.60
CA ARG A 186 -25.00 12.11 34.87
C ARG A 186 -25.68 13.02 33.86
N ALA A 187 -24.97 14.02 33.34
CA ALA A 187 -25.50 14.93 32.33
C ALA A 187 -24.86 14.74 30.93
N ARG A 188 -24.07 13.67 30.72
CA ARG A 188 -23.53 13.31 29.40
C ARG A 188 -23.60 11.81 29.12
N GLU A 189 -24.67 11.14 29.54
CA GLU A 189 -25.02 9.79 29.08
C GLU A 189 -26.14 9.88 28.04
N CYS A 190 -25.90 10.59 26.93
CA CYS A 190 -26.80 10.58 25.77
C CYS A 190 -26.02 10.43 24.44
N VAL A 191 -24.74 10.05 24.52
CA VAL A 191 -23.97 9.62 23.36
C VAL A 191 -23.37 8.28 23.74
N PRO A 192 -23.63 7.20 22.98
CA PRO A 192 -22.82 5.99 23.11
C PRO A 192 -21.36 6.42 22.90
N ILE A 193 -20.54 6.35 23.95
CA ILE A 193 -19.08 6.40 23.79
C ILE A 193 -18.71 5.02 23.24
N GLU A 194 -18.98 4.82 21.96
CA GLU A 194 -18.26 3.83 21.20
C GLU A 194 -16.80 4.27 21.29
N LYS A 195 -15.98 3.48 21.97
CA LYS A 195 -14.53 3.67 21.98
C LYS A 195 -14.06 3.43 20.55
N VAL A 196 -14.15 4.47 19.71
CA VAL A 196 -13.49 4.51 18.42
C VAL A 196 -12.01 4.43 18.75
N MET A 197 -11.45 3.23 18.67
CA MET A 197 -10.02 3.11 18.43
C MET A 197 -9.80 3.82 17.11
N GLY A 198 -9.30 5.06 17.20
CA GLY A 198 -8.87 5.79 16.01
C GLY A 198 -7.86 4.95 15.24
N PRO A 199 -7.63 5.26 13.94
CA PRO A 199 -6.55 4.65 13.20
C PRO A 199 -5.28 4.73 14.06
N ALA A 200 -4.56 3.61 14.18
CA ALA A 200 -3.28 3.57 14.87
C ALA A 200 -2.45 4.79 14.47
N GLU A 201 -1.86 5.47 15.45
CA GLU A 201 -1.04 6.67 15.23
C GLU A 201 -0.08 6.40 14.06
N PRO A 202 -0.12 7.21 12.99
CA PRO A 202 0.70 6.97 11.82
C PRO A 202 2.14 6.99 12.26
N THR A 203 2.75 5.80 12.27
CA THR A 203 4.18 5.66 12.54
C THR A 203 4.89 6.56 11.54
N ALA A 204 5.76 7.44 12.03
CA ALA A 204 6.53 8.32 11.18
C ALA A 204 7.17 7.49 10.07
N MET A 205 6.94 7.89 8.82
CA MET A 205 7.51 7.20 7.66
C MET A 205 9.03 7.13 7.86
N PRO A 206 9.68 5.98 7.56
CA PRO A 206 11.13 5.89 7.62
C PRO A 206 11.72 6.96 6.69
N ASP A 207 12.78 7.62 7.15
CA ASP A 207 13.40 8.75 6.46
C ASP A 207 13.76 8.37 5.00
N PRO A 208 13.13 9.00 3.99
CA PRO A 208 13.39 8.70 2.59
C PRO A 208 14.84 9.02 2.18
N ALA A 209 15.56 9.83 2.95
CA ALA A 209 16.97 10.14 2.70
C ALA A 209 17.89 8.90 2.77
N LEU A 210 17.47 7.82 3.46
CA LEU A 210 18.22 6.56 3.48
C LEU A 210 18.27 5.86 2.11
N PHE A 211 17.35 6.19 1.20
CA PHE A 211 17.32 5.67 -0.17
C PHE A 211 17.98 6.62 -1.18
N LEU A 212 18.27 7.85 -0.76
CA LEU A 212 18.88 8.90 -1.58
C LEU A 212 20.38 9.01 -1.35
N HIS A 213 21.06 7.90 -1.07
CA HIS A 213 22.50 7.86 -1.20
C HIS A 213 22.84 7.89 -2.69
N PRO A 214 23.52 8.95 -3.20
CA PRO A 214 24.10 8.89 -4.53
C PRO A 214 25.06 7.70 -4.50
N ARG A 215 24.80 6.67 -5.30
CA ARG A 215 25.76 5.60 -5.60
C ARG A 215 26.96 6.25 -6.28
N ARG A 216 27.82 6.91 -5.51
CA ARG A 216 29.19 7.17 -5.92
C ARG A 216 29.84 5.80 -5.91
N HIS A 217 30.00 5.25 -7.12
CA HIS A 217 30.87 4.12 -7.37
C HIS A 217 32.21 4.45 -6.71
N ARG A 218 32.43 3.88 -5.52
CA ARG A 218 33.72 3.94 -4.86
C ARG A 218 34.63 3.09 -5.72
N ALA A 219 35.38 3.75 -6.60
CA ALA A 219 36.53 3.17 -7.24
C ALA A 219 37.34 2.46 -6.14
N ARG A 220 37.56 1.18 -6.35
CA ARG A 220 38.22 0.26 -5.44
C ARG A 220 39.69 0.69 -5.32
N SER A 221 39.97 1.65 -4.45
CA SER A 221 41.34 1.95 -4.02
C SER A 221 41.80 0.80 -3.13
N ARG A 222 42.46 -0.18 -3.74
CA ARG A 222 43.34 -1.11 -3.03
C ARG A 222 44.70 -0.42 -2.97
N HIS A 223 45.23 -0.27 -1.76
CA HIS A 223 46.61 -0.54 -1.34
C HIS A 223 46.95 0.27 -0.08
N THR A 224 46.91 -0.37 1.09
CA THR A 224 47.91 -0.12 2.15
C THR A 224 48.34 -1.45 2.74
N VAL A 225 49.66 -1.61 2.73
CA VAL A 225 50.50 -2.77 3.03
C VAL A 225 50.58 -3.03 4.54
N ALA A 226 50.60 -4.31 4.94
CA ALA A 226 51.27 -4.74 6.17
C ALA A 226 51.73 -6.22 6.06
N GLN A 227 53.06 -6.39 6.01
CA GLN A 227 53.88 -7.53 6.45
C GLN A 227 53.59 -8.94 5.90
N ARG A 228 54.48 -9.46 5.05
CA ARG A 228 55.55 -10.43 5.40
C ARG A 228 56.35 -10.82 4.13
N GLN A 229 57.67 -10.59 4.12
CA GLN A 229 58.64 -11.16 3.15
C GLN A 229 58.93 -12.65 3.47
N PRO A 230 59.73 -13.47 2.71
CA PRO A 230 60.70 -13.21 1.61
C PRO A 230 60.68 -14.29 0.45
N PRO A 231 61.73 -14.53 -0.39
CA PRO A 231 62.52 -13.63 -1.25
C PRO A 231 62.75 -14.11 -2.73
N MET A 232 63.21 -13.17 -3.57
CA MET A 232 64.23 -13.27 -4.67
C MET A 232 63.98 -14.15 -5.91
N GLY A 233 64.13 -13.53 -7.11
CA GLY A 233 64.60 -14.25 -8.30
C GLY A 233 64.26 -13.62 -9.66
N LEU A 234 65.28 -13.01 -10.29
CA LEU A 234 65.50 -12.85 -11.75
C LEU A 234 64.60 -11.83 -12.49
N GLU A 235 65.08 -10.63 -12.80
CA GLU A 235 65.97 -10.30 -13.94
C GLU A 235 65.34 -10.63 -15.30
N LYS A 236 64.72 -9.64 -15.95
CA LYS A 236 64.98 -9.34 -17.37
C LYS A 236 64.42 -7.99 -17.78
N GLU A 237 65.36 -7.14 -18.16
CA GLU A 237 65.21 -5.93 -18.94
C GLU A 237 64.61 -6.26 -20.32
N ASN A 238 63.74 -5.38 -20.83
CA ASN A 238 63.87 -4.87 -22.19
C ASN A 238 63.02 -3.60 -22.32
N GLU A 239 63.74 -2.51 -22.52
CA GLU A 239 63.24 -1.27 -23.10
C GLU A 239 62.92 -1.53 -24.58
N GLU A 240 61.83 -0.97 -25.10
CA GLU A 240 61.90 -0.29 -26.39
C GLU A 240 60.72 0.66 -26.58
N GLU A 241 61.12 1.89 -26.85
CA GLU A 241 60.38 3.09 -27.17
C GLU A 241 59.89 3.01 -28.63
N GLY A 242 58.63 3.33 -28.88
CA GLY A 242 58.05 3.30 -30.23
C GLY A 242 56.76 4.09 -30.30
N GLY A 243 56.88 5.39 -30.55
CA GLY A 243 55.76 6.29 -30.80
C GLY A 243 55.07 6.03 -32.15
N GLY A 244 53.80 6.40 -32.23
CA GLY A 244 53.02 6.40 -33.48
C GLY A 244 51.54 6.65 -33.23
N GLU A 245 51.15 7.92 -33.33
CA GLU A 245 49.75 8.36 -33.35
C GLU A 245 48.98 7.81 -34.56
N GLY A 246 47.70 7.53 -34.36
CA GLY A 246 46.73 7.26 -35.42
C GLY A 246 45.40 6.74 -34.85
N PRO A 247 44.33 7.56 -34.82
CA PRO A 247 43.06 7.17 -34.22
C PRO A 247 42.01 6.87 -35.31
N VAL A 248 41.51 5.63 -35.42
CA VAL A 248 40.16 5.36 -35.95
C VAL A 248 39.61 4.07 -35.35
N GLU A 249 38.46 4.22 -34.67
CA GLU A 249 37.49 3.25 -34.13
C GLU A 249 37.45 1.83 -34.73
N PRO A 250 37.07 0.84 -33.89
CA PRO A 250 36.21 -0.25 -34.36
C PRO A 250 34.97 -0.46 -33.46
N GLN A 251 33.82 -0.39 -34.12
CA GLN A 251 32.82 -1.46 -34.21
C GLN A 251 32.86 -2.59 -33.16
N GLY A 252 31.67 -2.87 -32.59
CA GLY A 252 31.20 -4.25 -32.48
C GLY A 252 31.13 -4.83 -31.07
N GLU A 253 29.88 -5.06 -30.67
CA GLU A 253 29.38 -6.36 -30.18
C GLU A 253 29.91 -7.01 -28.90
N ALA A 254 28.93 -7.59 -28.21
CA ALA A 254 28.95 -8.90 -27.57
C ALA A 254 29.06 -8.99 -26.04
N ALA A 255 28.35 -10.04 -25.61
CA ALA A 255 28.40 -10.78 -24.36
C ALA A 255 27.68 -10.13 -23.16
N ARG A 256 26.51 -10.63 -22.76
CA ARG A 256 26.27 -11.90 -22.02
C ARG A 256 26.94 -11.94 -20.64
N LEU A 257 26.26 -12.72 -19.77
CA LEU A 257 26.61 -13.21 -18.43
C LEU A 257 25.98 -12.35 -17.31
N VAL A 258 24.84 -12.76 -16.74
CA VAL A 258 24.66 -13.88 -15.79
C VAL A 258 25.67 -13.81 -14.65
N SER A 259 25.20 -13.42 -13.46
CA SER A 259 25.64 -13.98 -12.20
C SER A 259 24.60 -13.77 -11.12
N SER A 260 24.00 -14.89 -10.74
CA SER A 260 23.29 -15.14 -9.50
C SER A 260 24.30 -15.32 -8.36
N ALA A 261 23.99 -14.79 -7.18
CA ALA A 261 24.48 -15.13 -5.83
C ALA A 261 24.19 -13.93 -4.91
N ALA A 262 23.80 -14.02 -3.63
CA ALA A 262 23.52 -15.13 -2.72
C ALA A 262 22.74 -14.51 -1.55
N ALA A 263 21.82 -15.28 -0.95
CA ALA A 263 21.07 -14.90 0.23
C ALA A 263 21.90 -15.09 1.53
N PRO A 264 21.70 -14.28 2.58
CA PRO A 264 22.28 -14.52 3.89
C PRO A 264 21.34 -15.35 4.81
N PRO A 265 21.87 -15.96 5.88
CA PRO A 265 21.22 -17.06 6.60
C PRO A 265 20.24 -16.57 7.67
N ALA A 266 19.14 -17.31 7.84
CA ALA A 266 18.20 -17.14 8.94
C ALA A 266 18.57 -18.04 10.12
N ALA A 267 18.55 -17.45 11.31
CA ALA A 267 18.94 -18.03 12.58
C ALA A 267 17.91 -19.04 13.11
N GLU A 268 18.44 -20.11 13.71
CA GLU A 268 17.72 -21.09 14.53
C GLU A 268 17.10 -20.44 15.76
N THR A 269 15.86 -20.83 16.09
CA THR A 269 15.35 -20.76 17.46
C THR A 269 14.65 -22.07 17.80
N LYS A 270 15.19 -22.75 18.82
CA LYS A 270 14.56 -23.84 19.57
C LYS A 270 13.63 -23.26 20.64
N ALA A 271 12.50 -23.91 20.86
CA ALA A 271 11.75 -24.00 22.13
C ALA A 271 10.78 -25.18 21.96
N ASP A 272 11.04 -26.29 22.65
CA ASP A 272 10.40 -26.73 23.92
C ASP A 272 9.02 -27.38 23.70
#